data_AF-A0A3R9IZQ9-F1
#
_entry.id   AF-A0A3R9IZQ9-F1
#
_cell.length_a   1.000
_cell.length_b   1.000
_cell.length_c   1.000
_cell.angle_alpha   90.00
_cell.angle_beta   90.00
_cell.angle_gamma   90.00
#
_symmetry.space_group_name_H-M   'P 1'
#
loop_
_entity.id
_entity.type
_entity.pdbx_description
1 polymer ?
#
loop_
_entity_poly.entity_id
_entity_poly.type
_entity_poly.pdbx_seq_one_letter_code
_entity_poly.pdbx_strand_id
1 'polypeptide(L)'
;MSLLREIGIIARALDSIANIEFRDIDLARGQYLYLVRIKENPGIIQEVLSDLLKVDRSTVARSVKKLEEKGLIKQGMTSTNRKNKEWFVTEKGEALYPFILAEHHYSENSALKGFSKEEADELEKQLIRVRKNITSDWDMVKKGQKRNYS
;
A
#
# COMPACT_ATOMS: atom_id res chain seq x y z
N MET A 1 -23.12 -5.28 11.38
CA MET A 1 -21.66 -5.03 11.50
C MET A 1 -20.81 -6.06 10.73
N SER A 2 -21.30 -6.65 9.64
CA SER A 2 -20.61 -7.75 8.93
C SER A 2 -19.63 -7.25 7.87
N LEU A 3 -20.03 -6.32 7.00
CA LEU A 3 -19.24 -5.95 5.81
C LEU A 3 -17.80 -5.47 6.11
N LEU A 4 -17.62 -4.45 6.95
CA LEU A 4 -16.27 -3.95 7.28
C LEU A 4 -15.43 -4.98 8.05
N ARG A 5 -16.08 -5.93 8.73
CA ARG A 5 -15.41 -7.02 9.42
C ARG A 5 -14.81 -8.00 8.41
N GLU A 6 -15.56 -8.35 7.35
CA GLU A 6 -15.06 -9.19 6.26
C GLU A 6 -13.86 -8.52 5.55
N ILE A 7 -13.97 -7.23 5.22
CA ILE A 7 -12.84 -6.47 4.63
C ILE A 7 -11.60 -6.57 5.53
N GLY A 8 -11.78 -6.40 6.84
CA GLY A 8 -10.69 -6.51 7.80
C GLY A 8 -10.10 -7.93 7.89
N ILE A 9 -10.92 -8.98 7.83
CA ILE A 9 -10.47 -10.38 7.85
C ILE A 9 -9.65 -10.68 6.59
N ILE A 10 -10.16 -10.31 5.41
CA ILE A 10 -9.46 -10.47 4.13
C ILE A 10 -8.11 -9.74 4.16
N ALA A 11 -8.09 -8.47 4.56
CA ALA A 11 -6.86 -7.68 4.63
C ALA A 11 -5.81 -8.31 5.56
N ARG A 12 -6.21 -8.82 6.74
CA ARG A 12 -5.28 -9.47 7.68
C ARG A 12 -4.79 -10.84 7.18
N ALA A 13 -5.65 -11.59 6.50
CA ALA A 13 -5.26 -12.86 5.90
C ALA A 13 -4.20 -12.64 4.81
N LEU A 14 -4.43 -11.68 3.91
CA LEU A 14 -3.47 -11.30 2.86
C LEU A 14 -2.15 -10.78 3.46
N ASP A 15 -2.20 -9.92 4.49
CA ASP A 15 -0.99 -9.46 5.17
C ASP A 15 -0.21 -10.62 5.80
N SER A 16 -0.91 -11.59 6.41
CA SER A 16 -0.28 -12.77 7.03
C SER A 16 0.40 -13.66 6.00
N ILE A 17 -0.23 -13.86 4.83
CA ILE A 17 0.36 -14.61 3.71
C ILE A 17 1.60 -13.87 3.19
N ALA A 18 1.47 -12.57 2.87
CA ALA A 18 2.58 -11.75 2.40
C ALA A 18 3.76 -11.72 3.39
N ASN A 19 3.49 -11.73 4.71
CA ASN A 19 4.52 -11.80 5.74
C ASN A 19 5.32 -13.10 5.70
N ILE A 20 4.71 -14.19 5.24
CA ILE A 20 5.36 -15.50 5.10
C ILE A 20 6.13 -15.53 3.77
N GLU A 21 5.47 -15.23 2.65
CA GLU A 21 6.03 -15.29 1.30
C GLU A 21 7.19 -14.30 1.08
N PHE A 22 7.09 -13.09 1.66
CA PHE A 22 8.10 -12.03 1.46
C PHE A 22 9.18 -12.00 2.54
N ARG A 23 9.27 -13.04 3.37
CA ARG A 23 10.26 -13.13 4.44
C ARG A 23 11.68 -13.22 3.91
N ASP A 24 11.89 -14.08 2.92
CA ASP A 24 13.22 -14.40 2.40
C ASP A 24 13.80 -13.30 1.50
N ILE A 25 12.93 -12.42 0.99
CA ILE A 25 13.31 -11.23 0.24
C ILE A 25 13.29 -9.96 1.11
N ASP A 26 13.15 -10.11 2.42
CA ASP A 26 13.26 -9.01 3.37
C ASP A 26 12.14 -7.94 3.22
N LEU A 27 10.99 -8.29 2.66
CA LEU A 27 9.86 -7.38 2.39
C LEU A 27 8.58 -7.68 3.20
N ALA A 28 8.69 -8.55 4.21
CA ALA A 28 7.62 -8.80 5.18
C ALA A 28 7.21 -7.54 5.98
N ARG A 29 6.13 -7.67 6.76
CA ARG A 29 5.52 -6.63 7.62
C ARG A 29 5.10 -5.39 6.81
N GLY A 30 4.47 -5.64 5.67
CA GLY A 30 3.95 -4.61 4.78
C GLY A 30 5.01 -3.75 4.08
N GLN A 31 6.31 -4.10 4.13
CA GLN A 31 7.36 -3.33 3.44
C GLN A 31 7.20 -3.39 1.90
N TYR A 32 6.73 -4.53 1.37
CA TYR A 32 6.45 -4.67 -0.06
C TYR A 32 5.49 -3.60 -0.60
N LEU A 33 4.48 -3.19 0.20
CA LEU A 33 3.51 -2.16 -0.20
C LEU A 33 4.19 -0.83 -0.54
N TYR A 34 5.20 -0.43 0.24
CA TYR A 34 5.93 0.80 0.00
C TYR A 34 6.80 0.69 -1.25
N LEU A 35 7.47 -0.46 -1.44
CA LEU A 35 8.31 -0.68 -2.62
C LEU A 35 7.47 -0.63 -3.91
N VAL A 36 6.32 -1.31 -3.93
CA VAL A 36 5.38 -1.29 -5.06
C VAL A 36 4.90 0.12 -5.36
N ARG A 37 4.46 0.88 -4.35
CA ARG A 37 3.99 2.27 -4.59
C ARG A 37 5.08 3.20 -5.08
N ILE A 38 6.32 3.05 -4.60
CA ILE A 38 7.47 3.83 -5.09
C ILE A 38 7.84 3.43 -6.52
N LYS A 39 7.73 2.14 -6.86
CA LYS A 39 7.93 1.64 -8.23
C LYS A 39 6.90 2.21 -9.20
N GLU A 40 5.61 2.16 -8.84
CA GLU A 40 4.50 2.68 -9.64
C GLU A 40 4.55 4.21 -9.79
N ASN A 41 5.15 4.91 -8.84
CA ASN A 41 5.21 6.37 -8.79
C ASN A 41 6.66 6.86 -8.57
N PRO A 42 7.55 6.77 -9.57
CA PRO A 42 8.93 7.25 -9.43
C PRO A 42 8.98 8.72 -9.03
N GLY A 43 9.78 9.06 -8.03
CA GLY A 43 9.89 10.42 -7.50
C GLY A 43 8.84 10.77 -6.44
N ILE A 44 8.03 9.82 -5.99
CA ILE A 44 7.04 10.04 -4.94
C ILE A 44 7.68 10.54 -3.64
N ILE A 45 7.01 11.50 -2.99
CA ILE A 45 7.38 12.01 -1.66
C ILE A 45 6.60 11.29 -0.56
N GLN A 46 7.14 11.28 0.67
CA GLN A 46 6.53 10.57 1.80
C GLN A 46 5.11 11.06 2.15
N GLU A 47 4.80 12.33 1.91
CA GLU A 47 3.45 12.88 2.14
C GLU A 47 2.42 12.22 1.21
N VAL A 48 2.71 12.17 -0.08
CA VAL A 48 1.87 11.51 -1.08
C VAL A 48 1.78 10.00 -0.79
N LEU A 49 2.88 9.38 -0.38
CA LEU A 49 2.91 7.96 -0.01
C LEU A 49 2.03 7.65 1.22
N SER A 50 2.01 8.54 2.22
CA SER A 50 1.08 8.48 3.37
C SER A 50 -0.37 8.48 2.92
N ASP A 51 -0.70 9.34 1.96
CA ASP A 51 -2.07 9.52 1.51
C ASP A 51 -2.52 8.40 0.55
N LEU A 52 -1.62 7.83 -0.25
CA LEU A 52 -1.91 6.65 -1.08
C LEU A 52 -2.15 5.40 -0.23
N LEU A 53 -1.29 5.16 0.76
CA LEU A 53 -1.37 3.97 1.61
C LEU A 53 -2.37 4.11 2.76
N LYS A 54 -2.90 5.32 3.00
CA LYS A 54 -3.75 5.65 4.17
C LYS A 54 -3.08 5.31 5.50
N VAL A 55 -1.79 5.62 5.59
CA VAL A 55 -0.93 5.37 6.75
C VAL A 55 -0.40 6.70 7.29
N ASP A 56 -0.13 6.77 8.60
CA ASP A 56 0.43 7.96 9.21
C ASP A 56 1.88 8.23 8.75
N ARG A 57 2.28 9.51 8.80
CA ARG A 57 3.61 9.95 8.31
C ARG A 57 4.78 9.28 9.05
N SER A 58 4.63 8.96 10.33
CA SER A 58 5.71 8.33 11.11
C SER A 58 5.96 6.88 10.68
N THR A 59 4.89 6.17 10.33
CA THR A 59 4.99 4.79 9.82
C THR A 59 5.53 4.76 8.39
N VAL A 60 5.16 5.73 7.55
CA VAL A 60 5.78 5.91 6.22
C VAL A 60 7.27 6.20 6.35
N ALA A 61 7.67 7.17 7.18
CA ALA A 61 9.07 7.53 7.36
C ALA A 61 9.93 6.35 7.83
N ARG A 62 9.41 5.54 8.78
CA ARG A 62 10.09 4.32 9.24
C ARG A 62 10.24 3.26 8.14
N SER A 63 9.22 3.07 7.31
CA SER A 63 9.24 2.06 6.24
C SER A 63 10.18 2.48 5.10
N VAL A 64 10.10 3.73 4.67
CA VAL A 64 11.01 4.30 3.66
C VAL A 64 12.46 4.19 4.13
N LYS A 65 12.76 4.56 5.38
CA LYS A 65 14.11 4.42 5.92
C LYS A 65 14.62 2.98 5.87
N LYS A 66 13.78 1.99 6.21
CA LYS A 66 14.17 0.58 6.14
C LYS A 66 14.44 0.12 4.71
N LEU A 67 13.61 0.53 3.75
CA LEU A 67 13.84 0.19 2.34
C LEU A 67 15.13 0.83 1.80
N GLU A 68 15.42 2.07 2.22
CA GLU A 68 16.67 2.77 1.88
C GLU A 68 17.89 2.05 2.50
N GLU A 69 17.83 1.71 3.79
CA GLU A 69 18.88 0.94 4.49
C GLU A 69 19.14 -0.43 3.83
N LYS A 70 18.11 -1.05 3.26
CA LYS A 70 18.23 -2.30 2.49
C LYS A 70 18.73 -2.11 1.05
N GLY A 71 18.91 -0.86 0.61
CA GLY A 71 19.32 -0.51 -0.75
C GLY A 71 18.27 -0.81 -1.81
N LEU A 72 16.99 -0.92 -1.44
CA LEU A 72 15.87 -1.20 -2.35
C LEU A 72 15.30 0.07 -2.98
N ILE A 73 15.47 1.20 -2.30
CA ILE A 73 15.13 2.52 -2.80
C ILE A 73 16.29 3.49 -2.57
N LYS A 74 16.27 4.60 -3.29
CA LYS A 74 17.23 5.70 -3.17
C LYS A 74 16.52 7.05 -3.19
N GLN A 75 17.09 8.01 -2.49
CA GLN A 75 16.66 9.40 -2.56
C GLN A 75 17.09 10.03 -3.90
N GLY A 76 16.22 10.84 -4.49
CA GLY A 76 16.53 11.66 -5.67
C GLY A 76 17.59 12.73 -5.38
N MET A 77 18.39 13.07 -6.40
CA MET A 77 19.52 14.02 -6.28
C MET A 77 19.08 15.50 -6.25
N THR A 78 17.82 15.80 -6.58
CA THR A 78 17.34 17.15 -6.93
C THR A 78 16.35 17.78 -5.95
N SER A 79 16.31 17.38 -4.67
CA SER A 79 15.51 18.13 -3.70
C SER A 79 16.27 19.38 -3.22
N THR A 80 16.18 20.49 -3.96
CA THR A 80 16.56 21.83 -3.46
C THR A 80 15.80 22.20 -2.19
N ASN A 81 14.65 21.57 -1.96
CA ASN A 81 13.87 21.64 -0.75
C ASN A 81 14.13 20.40 0.15
N ARG A 82 14.92 20.56 1.22
CA ARG A 82 15.22 19.50 2.20
C ARG A 82 13.99 18.83 2.81
N LYS A 83 12.80 19.46 2.73
CA LYS A 83 11.55 18.93 3.28
C LYS A 83 10.86 17.90 2.38
N ASN A 84 11.14 17.89 1.07
CA ASN A 84 10.44 17.05 0.09
C ASN A 84 11.41 16.09 -0.59
N LYS A 85 11.80 15.04 0.14
CA LYS A 85 12.64 13.96 -0.40
C LYS A 85 11.82 13.12 -1.37
N GLU A 86 12.27 13.05 -2.62
CA GLU A 86 11.74 12.18 -3.67
C GLU A 86 12.40 10.80 -3.58
N TRP A 87 11.62 9.74 -3.80
CA TRP A 87 12.07 8.36 -3.69
C TRP A 87 11.92 7.61 -5.00
N PHE A 88 12.94 6.80 -5.31
CA PHE A 88 13.01 5.98 -6.50
C PHE A 88 13.45 4.57 -6.12
N VAL A 89 12.97 3.56 -6.83
CA VAL A 89 13.51 2.20 -6.69
C VAL A 89 14.94 2.12 -7.22
N THR A 90 15.75 1.24 -6.62
CA THR A 90 17.06 0.85 -7.16
C THR A 90 16.92 -0.36 -8.09
N GLU A 91 17.98 -0.74 -8.79
CA GLU A 91 18.02 -1.99 -9.55
C GLU A 91 17.73 -3.21 -8.66
N LYS A 92 18.22 -3.20 -7.41
CA LYS A 92 17.92 -4.25 -6.43
C LYS A 92 16.43 -4.30 -6.08
N GLY A 93 15.79 -3.14 -5.91
CA GLY A 93 14.35 -3.05 -5.68
C GLY A 93 13.54 -3.50 -6.90
N GLU A 94 13.96 -3.09 -8.09
CA GLU A 94 13.36 -3.48 -9.36
C GLU A 94 13.36 -5.01 -9.55
N ALA A 95 14.47 -5.67 -9.22
CA ALA A 95 14.61 -7.12 -9.35
C ALA A 95 13.64 -7.92 -8.48
N LEU A 96 13.11 -7.34 -7.39
CA LEU A 96 12.12 -7.99 -6.52
C LEU A 96 10.68 -7.81 -7.03
N TYR A 97 10.44 -6.80 -7.87
CA TYR A 97 9.11 -6.44 -8.33
C TYR A 97 8.36 -7.57 -9.07
N PRO A 98 9.00 -8.34 -9.98
CA PRO A 98 8.32 -9.44 -10.66
C PRO A 98 7.75 -10.50 -9.71
N PHE A 99 8.46 -10.82 -8.63
CA PHE A 99 7.98 -11.79 -7.65
C PHE A 99 6.81 -11.26 -6.83
N ILE A 100 6.86 -9.98 -6.41
CA ILE A 100 5.74 -9.34 -5.72
C ILE A 100 4.49 -9.31 -6.61
N LEU A 101 4.66 -8.99 -7.90
CA LEU A 101 3.56 -8.95 -8.85
C LEU A 101 2.96 -10.34 -9.08
N ALA A 102 3.79 -11.39 -9.16
CA ALA A 102 3.32 -12.76 -9.29
C ALA A 102 2.52 -13.21 -8.06
N GLU A 103 2.98 -12.91 -6.85
CA GLU A 103 2.24 -13.18 -5.62
C GLU A 103 0.90 -12.42 -5.61
N HIS A 104 0.91 -11.13 -5.98
CA HIS A 104 -0.31 -10.33 -6.02
C HIS A 104 -1.37 -10.93 -6.95
N HIS A 105 -0.98 -11.31 -8.17
CA HIS A 105 -1.88 -11.96 -9.12
C HIS A 105 -2.38 -13.32 -8.62
N TYR A 106 -1.53 -14.11 -7.97
CA TYR A 106 -1.95 -15.38 -7.38
C TYR A 106 -3.00 -15.19 -6.28
N SER A 107 -2.74 -14.23 -5.39
CA SER A 107 -3.64 -13.88 -4.29
C SER A 107 -4.98 -13.33 -4.79
N GLU A 108 -4.97 -12.48 -5.82
CA GLU A 108 -6.18 -11.94 -6.45
C GLU A 108 -7.02 -13.06 -7.09
N ASN A 109 -6.40 -13.92 -7.90
CA ASN A 109 -7.07 -15.07 -8.50
C ASN A 109 -7.66 -16.02 -7.46
N SER A 110 -6.95 -16.22 -6.34
CA SER A 110 -7.41 -17.06 -5.24
C SER A 110 -8.60 -16.44 -4.51
N ALA A 111 -8.57 -15.12 -4.27
CA ALA A 111 -9.64 -14.39 -3.60
C ALA A 111 -10.92 -14.33 -4.44
N LEU A 112 -10.79 -14.34 -5.77
CA LEU A 112 -11.91 -14.30 -6.73
C LEU A 112 -12.32 -15.68 -7.25
N LYS A 113 -11.80 -16.77 -6.67
CA LYS A 113 -12.15 -18.12 -7.10
C LYS A 113 -13.66 -18.35 -6.96
N GLY A 114 -14.31 -18.68 -8.08
CA GLY A 114 -15.75 -18.92 -8.15
C GLY A 114 -16.59 -17.71 -8.54
N PHE A 115 -15.98 -16.53 -8.70
CA PHE A 115 -16.63 -15.35 -9.26
C PHE A 115 -16.60 -15.39 -10.80
N SER A 116 -17.66 -14.93 -11.44
CA SER A 116 -17.61 -14.55 -12.86
C SER A 116 -16.82 -13.24 -13.02
N LYS A 117 -16.44 -12.92 -14.26
CA LYS A 117 -15.79 -11.64 -14.56
C LYS A 117 -16.69 -10.46 -14.22
N GLU A 118 -17.98 -10.56 -14.55
CA GLU A 118 -18.98 -9.53 -14.28
C GLU A 118 -19.19 -9.32 -12.77
N GLU A 119 -19.20 -10.40 -11.98
CA GLU A 119 -19.30 -10.32 -10.53
C GLU A 119 -18.06 -9.68 -9.91
N ALA A 120 -16.86 -10.02 -10.39
CA ALA A 120 -15.61 -9.42 -9.95
C ALA A 120 -15.56 -7.91 -10.29
N ASP A 121 -15.92 -7.54 -11.51
CA ASP A 121 -15.98 -6.14 -11.96
C ASP A 121 -16.99 -5.32 -11.14
N GLU A 122 -18.13 -5.90 -10.79
CA GLU A 122 -19.13 -5.24 -9.95
C GLU A 122 -18.66 -5.12 -8.50
N LEU A 123 -18.05 -6.17 -7.94
CA LEU A 123 -17.43 -6.13 -6.62
C LEU A 123 -16.37 -5.02 -6.53
N GLU A 124 -15.51 -4.90 -7.54
CA GLU A 124 -14.49 -3.85 -7.59
C GLU A 124 -15.12 -2.45 -7.54
N LYS A 125 -16.14 -2.19 -8.37
CA LYS A 125 -16.87 -0.91 -8.36
C LYS A 125 -17.46 -0.59 -6.99
N GLN A 126 -18.05 -1.58 -6.34
CA GLN A 126 -18.62 -1.43 -5.00
C GLN A 126 -17.53 -1.14 -3.95
N LEU A 127 -16.42 -1.87 -3.97
CA LEU A 127 -15.28 -1.64 -3.08
C LEU A 127 -14.64 -0.26 -3.31
N ILE A 128 -14.53 0.20 -4.55
CA ILE A 128 -14.07 1.57 -4.88
C ILE A 128 -14.98 2.62 -4.23
N ARG A 129 -16.31 2.41 -4.27
CA ARG A 129 -17.27 3.32 -3.61
C ARG A 129 -17.10 3.31 -2.09
N VAL A 130 -16.96 2.13 -1.48
CA VAL A 130 -16.68 1.99 -0.03
C VAL A 130 -15.36 2.70 0.33
N ARG A 131 -14.29 2.49 -0.45
CA ARG A 131 -12.98 3.14 -0.27
C ARG A 131 -13.09 4.66 -0.34
N LYS A 132 -13.83 5.21 -1.31
CA LYS A 132 -14.04 6.66 -1.45
C LYS A 132 -14.72 7.26 -0.22
N ASN A 133 -15.77 6.62 0.28
CA ASN A 133 -16.50 7.07 1.47
C ASN A 133 -15.57 7.14 2.69
N ILE A 134 -14.80 6.07 2.96
CA ILE A 134 -13.90 6.03 4.11
C ILE A 134 -12.69 6.96 3.96
N THR A 135 -12.20 7.18 2.74
CA THR A 135 -11.10 8.11 2.47
C THR A 135 -11.50 9.55 2.77
N SER A 136 -12.71 9.96 2.36
CA SER A 136 -13.26 11.27 2.68
C SER A 136 -13.33 11.50 4.20
N ASP A 137 -13.82 10.49 4.92
CA ASP A 137 -13.86 10.50 6.38
C ASP A 137 -12.47 10.57 7.02
N TRP A 138 -11.49 9.87 6.45
CA TRP A 138 -10.12 9.88 6.94
C TRP A 138 -9.46 11.25 6.75
N ASP A 139 -9.61 11.88 5.58
CA ASP A 139 -9.09 13.22 5.30
C ASP A 139 -9.70 14.27 6.24
N MET A 140 -11.01 14.17 6.47
CA MET A 140 -11.75 15.00 7.43
C MET A 140 -11.16 14.88 8.85
N VAL A 141 -11.01 13.65 9.35
CA VAL A 141 -10.48 13.39 10.70
C VAL A 141 -9.01 13.82 10.82
N LYS A 142 -8.18 13.61 9.79
CA LYS A 142 -6.79 14.06 9.77
C LYS A 142 -6.66 15.59 9.86
N LYS A 143 -7.65 16.33 9.34
CA LYS A 143 -7.74 17.80 9.45
C LYS A 143 -8.32 18.27 10.79
N GLY A 144 -8.50 17.36 11.76
CA GLY A 144 -8.97 17.68 13.11
C GLY A 144 -10.50 17.78 13.24
N GLN A 145 -11.25 17.49 12.19
CA GLN A 145 -12.71 17.50 12.24
C GLN A 145 -13.22 16.22 12.92
N LYS A 146 -14.34 16.33 13.64
CA LYS A 146 -14.97 15.19 14.33
C LYS A 146 -16.06 14.58 13.45
N ARG A 147 -16.14 13.24 13.44
CA ARG A 147 -17.28 12.53 12.85
C ARG A 147 -18.54 12.82 13.65
N ASN A 148 -19.67 12.90 12.95
CA ASN A 148 -20.97 13.04 13.57
C ASN A 148 -21.53 11.64 13.91
N TYR A 149 -21.86 11.41 15.17
CA TYR A 149 -22.42 10.15 15.67
C TYR A 149 -23.89 10.29 16.11
N SER A 150 -24.49 11.44 15.82
CA SER A 150 -25.89 11.77 16.15
C SER A 150 -26.87 11.00 15.29
#